data_AF-A0A4Q2A4R6-F1
#
_entry.id   AF-A0A4Q2A4R6-F1
#
_cell.length_a   1.000
_cell.length_b   1.000
_cell.length_c   1.000
_cell.angle_alpha   90.00
_cell.angle_beta   90.00
_cell.angle_gamma   90.00
#
_symmetry.space_group_name_H-M   'P 1'
#
loop_
_entity.id
_entity.type
_entity.pdbx_description
1 polymer ?
#
loop_
_entity_poly.entity_id
_entity_poly.type
_entity_poly.pdbx_seq_one_letter_code
_entity_poly.pdbx_strand_id
1 'polypeptide(L)'
;MTSISKRELTKKFDTKEMIRASVLMGTGVIVPFAMHFLGAASPVFLPMHIPVIVAGFILTSPYAVLVAIMTPLVNSLLTGMPPIYPILPIMIVELTCYALAANLSYKKFKLIVLLSLLINLIFGRLGAGLTLAVLVAAMGLKIEQ
;
A
#
# COMPACT_ATOMS: atom_id res chain seq x y z
N MET A 1 -29.09 -4.11 13.09
CA MET A 1 -27.97 -4.02 12.11
C MET A 1 -27.17 -2.73 12.36
N THR A 2 -26.69 -2.51 13.60
CA THR A 2 -26.20 -1.18 14.03
C THR A 2 -25.19 -1.22 15.20
N SER A 3 -24.64 -2.39 15.57
CA SER A 3 -23.69 -2.50 16.70
C SER A 3 -22.22 -2.68 16.30
N ILE A 4 -21.92 -2.92 15.02
CA ILE A 4 -20.58 -3.32 14.56
C ILE A 4 -19.68 -2.10 14.27
N SER A 5 -20.26 -0.90 14.06
CA SER A 5 -19.51 0.31 13.72
C SER A 5 -18.75 0.97 14.88
N LYS A 6 -19.14 0.73 16.15
CA LYS A 6 -18.52 1.41 17.30
C LYS A 6 -17.25 0.74 17.83
N ARG A 7 -16.97 -0.53 17.48
CA ARG A 7 -15.82 -1.28 18.03
C ARG A 7 -14.51 -1.09 17.26
N GLU A 8 -14.54 -0.65 16.01
CA GLU A 8 -13.31 -0.43 15.23
C GLU A 8 -12.60 0.89 15.56
N LEU A 9 -13.32 1.89 16.09
CA LEU A 9 -12.78 3.21 16.43
C LEU A 9 -12.17 3.29 17.85
N THR A 10 -12.35 2.27 18.69
CA THR A 10 -11.91 2.28 20.10
C THR A 10 -10.97 1.12 20.43
N LYS A 11 -10.10 0.72 19.50
CA LYS A 11 -9.16 -0.37 19.74
C LYS A 11 -7.93 0.16 20.47
N LYS A 12 -7.78 -0.22 21.74
CA LYS A 12 -6.53 -0.08 22.51
C LYS A 12 -5.38 -0.65 21.67
N PHE A 13 -4.20 -0.02 21.73
CA PHE A 13 -2.97 -0.52 21.09
C PHE A 13 -2.80 -2.02 21.39
N ASP A 14 -3.05 -2.85 20.38
CA ASP A 14 -2.92 -4.30 20.49
C ASP A 14 -1.49 -4.66 20.07
N THR A 15 -0.67 -5.02 21.06
CA THR A 15 0.72 -5.40 20.84
C THR A 15 0.85 -6.51 19.80
N LYS A 16 -0.13 -7.42 19.70
CA LYS A 16 -0.12 -8.50 18.70
C LYS A 16 -0.31 -7.96 17.29
N GLU A 17 -1.12 -6.93 17.09
CA GLU A 17 -1.28 -6.29 15.78
C GLU A 17 -0.03 -5.52 15.38
N MET A 18 0.61 -4.84 16.34
CA MET A 18 1.85 -4.11 16.09
C MET A 18 2.98 -5.04 15.65
N ILE A 19 3.13 -6.20 16.30
CA ILE A 19 4.12 -7.22 15.91
C ILE A 19 3.83 -7.77 14.51
N ARG A 20 2.55 -8.03 14.18
CA ARG A 20 2.18 -8.47 12.83
C ARG A 20 2.47 -7.40 11.78
N ALA A 21 2.27 -6.13 12.12
CA ALA A 21 2.58 -4.99 11.25
C ALA A 21 4.06 -4.90 10.94
N SER A 22 4.92 -4.98 11.96
CA SER A 22 6.37 -4.90 11.78
C SER A 22 6.93 -6.07 10.99
N VAL A 23 6.40 -7.29 11.19
CA VAL A 23 6.79 -8.46 10.40
C VAL A 23 6.42 -8.29 8.93
N LEU A 24 5.19 -7.86 8.63
CA LEU A 24 4.74 -7.63 7.25
C LEU A 24 5.43 -6.46 6.56
N MET A 25 5.78 -5.42 7.32
CA MET A 25 6.63 -4.34 6.83
C MET A 25 8.03 -4.83 6.50
N GLY A 26 8.61 -5.66 7.38
CA GLY A 26 9.93 -6.28 7.18
C GLY A 26 9.96 -7.16 5.93
N THR A 27 8.94 -8.00 5.71
CA THR A 27 8.83 -8.79 4.48
C THR A 27 8.63 -7.90 3.25
N GLY A 28 7.88 -6.80 3.39
CA GLY A 28 7.70 -5.77 2.37
C GLY A 28 8.99 -5.08 1.90
N VAL A 29 10.03 -5.04 2.75
CA VAL A 29 11.34 -4.47 2.42
C VAL A 29 12.33 -5.55 1.98
N ILE A 30 12.38 -6.70 2.66
CA ILE A 30 13.35 -7.77 2.39
C ILE A 30 13.10 -8.42 1.02
N VAL A 31 11.83 -8.64 0.65
CA VAL A 31 11.48 -9.28 -0.63
C VAL A 31 11.96 -8.46 -1.84
N PRO A 32 11.62 -7.15 -1.98
CA PRO A 32 12.14 -6.36 -3.08
C PRO A 32 13.66 -6.17 -3.02
N PHE A 33 14.26 -6.06 -1.82
CA PHE A 33 15.71 -6.01 -1.67
C PHE A 33 16.40 -7.26 -2.22
N ALA A 34 15.91 -8.45 -1.88
CA ALA A 34 16.44 -9.71 -2.38
C ALA A 34 16.27 -9.87 -3.90
N MET A 35 15.14 -9.44 -4.45
CA MET A 35 14.88 -9.48 -5.90
C MET A 35 15.80 -8.52 -6.68
N HIS A 36 16.14 -7.37 -6.10
CA HIS A 36 17.09 -6.44 -6.70
C HIS A 36 18.51 -7.02 -6.69
N PHE A 37 18.91 -7.70 -5.61
CA PHE A 37 20.21 -8.34 -5.48
C PHE A 37 20.40 -9.53 -6.43
N LEU A 38 19.33 -10.27 -6.75
CA LEU A 38 19.37 -11.40 -7.69
C LEU A 38 19.41 -10.99 -9.18
N GLY A 39 19.49 -9.70 -9.51
CA GLY A 39 19.53 -9.22 -10.89
C GLY A 39 18.21 -9.34 -11.65
N ALA A 40 17.13 -9.74 -10.98
CA ALA A 40 15.78 -9.84 -11.54
C ALA A 40 15.05 -8.48 -11.55
N ALA A 41 15.79 -7.40 -11.84
CA ALA A 41 15.29 -6.03 -11.91
C ALA A 41 14.49 -5.81 -13.20
N SER A 42 13.38 -6.54 -13.36
CA SER A 42 12.34 -6.13 -14.31
C SER A 42 11.49 -5.04 -13.65
N PRO A 43 11.35 -3.85 -14.27
CA PRO A 43 10.46 -2.78 -13.79
C PRO A 43 8.99 -3.22 -13.59
N VAL A 44 8.64 -4.36 -14.20
CA VAL A 44 7.28 -4.93 -14.24
C VAL A 44 6.99 -5.85 -13.06
N PHE A 45 8.01 -6.37 -12.36
CA PHE A 45 7.87 -7.47 -11.41
C PHE A 45 8.53 -7.19 -10.04
N LEU A 46 8.45 -5.96 -9.52
CA LEU A 46 8.71 -5.77 -8.09
C LEU A 46 7.46 -6.15 -7.28
N PRO A 47 7.46 -7.23 -6.49
CA PRO A 47 6.34 -7.62 -5.65
C PRO A 47 6.23 -6.73 -4.39
N MET A 48 6.25 -5.41 -4.56
CA MET A 48 6.02 -4.47 -3.45
C MET A 48 4.54 -4.45 -3.04
N HIS A 49 3.63 -4.76 -3.97
CA HIS A 49 2.18 -4.71 -3.75
C HIS A 49 1.67 -5.89 -2.90
N ILE A 50 2.24 -7.08 -3.06
CA ILE A 50 1.74 -8.32 -2.43
C ILE A 50 1.80 -8.22 -0.89
N PRO A 51 2.94 -7.87 -0.26
CA PRO A 51 3.04 -7.78 1.20
C PRO A 51 2.06 -6.77 1.80
N VAL A 52 1.85 -5.64 1.11
CA VAL A 52 0.96 -4.58 1.59
C VAL A 52 -0.52 -4.93 1.40
N ILE A 53 -0.89 -5.61 0.31
CA ILE A 53 -2.24 -6.14 0.13
C ILE A 53 -2.55 -7.18 1.21
N VAL A 54 -1.61 -8.08 1.50
CA VAL A 54 -1.74 -9.08 2.58
C VAL A 54 -1.85 -8.39 3.95
N ALA A 55 -1.09 -7.32 4.19
CA ALA A 55 -1.25 -6.50 5.38
C ALA A 55 -2.65 -5.86 5.47
N GLY A 56 -3.21 -5.41 4.34
CA GLY A 56 -4.59 -4.92 4.22
C GLY A 56 -5.65 -5.93 4.65
N PHE A 57 -5.44 -7.22 4.37
CA PHE A 57 -6.36 -8.30 4.77
C PHE A 57 -6.22 -8.72 6.24
N ILE A 58 -4.98 -8.77 6.76
CA ILE A 58 -4.68 -9.32 8.08
C ILE A 58 -4.84 -8.28 9.20
N LEU A 59 -4.49 -7.02 8.95
CA LEU A 59 -4.45 -5.98 9.97
C LEU A 59 -5.75 -5.16 10.06
N THR A 60 -5.84 -4.35 11.11
CA THR A 60 -6.88 -3.30 11.19
C THR A 60 -6.47 -2.09 10.36
N SER A 61 -7.44 -1.41 9.74
CA SER A 61 -7.26 -0.28 8.82
C SER A 61 -6.11 0.69 9.17
N PRO A 62 -5.98 1.23 10.40
CA PRO A 62 -4.89 2.16 10.73
C PRO A 62 -3.50 1.52 10.63
N TYR A 63 -3.33 0.27 11.05
CA TYR A 63 -2.04 -0.42 10.96
C TYR A 63 -1.71 -0.82 9.51
N ALA A 64 -2.71 -1.22 8.72
CA ALA A 64 -2.51 -1.56 7.32
C ALA A 64 -2.07 -0.33 6.49
N VAL A 65 -2.70 0.83 6.72
CA VAL A 65 -2.31 2.10 6.09
C VAL A 65 -0.90 2.52 6.52
N LEU A 66 -0.59 2.38 7.81
CA LEU A 66 0.74 2.73 8.31
C LEU A 66 1.83 1.86 7.67
N VAL A 67 1.60 0.55 7.51
CA VAL A 67 2.50 -0.34 6.78
C VAL A 67 2.61 0.09 5.30
N ALA A 68 1.50 0.44 4.65
CA ALA A 68 1.48 0.85 3.24
C ALA A 68 2.29 2.12 2.96
N ILE A 69 2.31 3.07 3.88
CA ILE A 69 3.08 4.32 3.77
C ILE A 69 4.55 4.08 4.14
N MET A 70 4.79 3.37 5.26
CA MET A 70 6.14 3.21 5.79
C MET A 70 7.00 2.26 4.95
N THR A 71 6.41 1.23 4.35
CA THR A 71 7.15 0.25 3.53
C THR A 71 7.90 0.89 2.35
N PRO A 72 7.25 1.64 1.42
CA PRO A 72 7.95 2.28 0.31
C PRO A 72 8.91 3.39 0.78
N LEU A 73 8.60 4.08 1.89
CA LEU A 73 9.46 5.12 2.45
C LEU A 73 10.78 4.54 2.98
N VAL A 74 10.70 3.44 3.76
CA VAL A 74 11.89 2.73 4.25
C VAL A 74 12.64 2.08 3.09
N ASN A 75 11.94 1.52 2.10
CA ASN A 75 12.60 0.93 0.93
C ASN A 75 13.34 2.00 0.09
N SER A 76 12.78 3.19 -0.07
CA SER A 76 13.42 4.33 -0.75
C SER A 76 14.68 4.78 -0.01
N LEU A 77 14.63 4.85 1.33
CA LEU A 77 15.79 5.22 2.16
C LEU A 77 16.91 4.18 2.10
N LEU A 78 16.58 2.89 2.04
CA LEU A 78 17.57 1.80 2.07
C LEU A 78 18.17 1.47 0.71
N THR A 79 17.36 1.55 -0.36
CA THR A 79 17.76 1.07 -1.69
C THR A 79 17.92 2.18 -2.73
N GLY A 80 17.51 3.42 -2.41
CA GLY A 80 17.40 4.51 -3.38
C GLY A 80 16.24 4.34 -4.36
N MET A 81 15.49 3.23 -4.30
CA MET A 81 14.32 2.93 -5.11
C MET A 81 13.09 2.71 -4.19
N PRO A 82 11.92 3.32 -4.48
CA PRO A 82 11.61 4.13 -5.64
C PRO A 82 12.24 5.54 -5.56
N PRO A 83 12.53 6.18 -6.70
CA PRO A 83 13.03 7.55 -6.71
C PRO A 83 12.01 8.49 -6.05
N ILE A 84 12.53 9.39 -5.21
CA ILE A 84 11.76 10.29 -4.34
C ILE A 84 10.74 11.13 -5.13
N TYR A 85 11.06 11.46 -6.38
CA TYR A 85 10.17 12.16 -7.30
C TYR A 85 10.32 11.59 -8.70
N PRO A 86 9.24 11.33 -9.48
CA PRO A 86 7.80 11.50 -9.17
C PRO A 86 7.11 10.25 -8.61
N ILE A 87 7.82 9.14 -8.44
CA ILE A 87 7.22 7.81 -8.25
C ILE A 87 6.83 7.54 -6.79
N LEU A 88 7.60 8.03 -5.80
CA LEU A 88 7.32 7.79 -4.39
C LEU A 88 5.91 8.24 -3.94
N PRO A 89 5.41 9.44 -4.28
CA PRO A 89 4.07 9.88 -3.89
C PRO A 89 2.97 9.05 -4.54
N ILE A 90 3.12 8.69 -5.83
CA ILE A 90 2.17 7.84 -6.56
C ILE A 90 2.06 6.49 -5.85
N MET A 91 3.21 5.89 -5.52
CA MET A 91 3.28 4.59 -4.89
C MET A 91 2.67 4.59 -3.48
N ILE A 92 2.92 5.63 -2.67
CA ILE A 92 2.31 5.76 -1.35
C ILE A 92 0.77 5.80 -1.47
N VAL A 93 0.24 6.57 -2.42
CA VAL A 93 -1.21 6.67 -2.63
C VAL A 93 -1.79 5.36 -3.16
N GLU A 94 -1.16 4.74 -4.17
CA GLU A 94 -1.57 3.43 -4.70
C GLU A 94 -1.64 2.36 -3.61
N LEU A 95 -0.56 2.20 -2.82
CA LEU A 95 -0.50 1.20 -1.77
C LEU A 95 -1.45 1.48 -0.62
N THR A 96 -1.68 2.75 -0.30
CA THR A 96 -2.68 3.15 0.71
C THR A 96 -4.10 2.82 0.23
N CYS A 97 -4.43 3.12 -1.02
CA CYS A 97 -5.70 2.73 -1.64
C CYS A 97 -5.87 1.21 -1.65
N TYR A 98 -4.82 0.44 -1.99
CA TYR A 98 -4.85 -1.02 -1.95
C TYR A 98 -5.05 -1.57 -0.53
N ALA A 99 -4.39 -1.00 0.47
CA ALA A 99 -4.54 -1.44 1.85
C ALA A 99 -5.96 -1.15 2.37
N LEU A 100 -6.50 0.03 2.06
CA LEU A 100 -7.86 0.43 2.46
C LEU A 100 -8.94 -0.40 1.76
N ALA A 101 -8.84 -0.58 0.44
CA ALA A 101 -9.83 -1.33 -0.33
C ALA A 101 -9.82 -2.83 0.05
N ALA A 102 -8.64 -3.42 0.32
CA ALA A 102 -8.54 -4.77 0.86
C ALA A 102 -9.18 -4.88 2.27
N ASN A 103 -8.87 -3.94 3.16
CA ASN A 103 -9.41 -3.93 4.53
C ASN A 103 -10.95 -3.81 4.52
N LEU A 104 -11.46 -2.88 3.74
CA LEU A 104 -12.90 -2.59 3.65
C LEU A 104 -13.66 -3.74 2.98
N SER A 105 -13.16 -4.30 1.88
CA SER A 105 -13.82 -5.41 1.17
C SER A 105 -13.90 -6.67 2.02
N TYR A 106 -12.82 -6.99 2.73
CA TYR A 106 -12.75 -8.20 3.54
C TYR A 106 -13.55 -8.09 4.84
N LYS A 107 -13.42 -6.97 5.57
CA LYS A 107 -14.08 -6.81 6.87
C LYS A 107 -15.54 -6.39 6.78
N LYS A 108 -15.89 -5.53 5.82
CA LYS A 108 -17.24 -4.96 5.70
C LYS A 108 -18.15 -5.80 4.80
N PHE A 109 -17.62 -6.34 3.70
CA PHE A 109 -18.44 -7.05 2.71
C PHE A 109 -18.29 -8.58 2.74
N LYS A 110 -17.35 -9.14 3.54
CA LYS A 110 -17.04 -10.59 3.59
C LYS A 110 -16.93 -11.22 2.20
N LEU A 111 -16.42 -10.46 1.23
CA LEU A 111 -16.30 -10.93 -0.14
C LEU A 111 -15.26 -12.04 -0.21
N ILE A 112 -15.47 -12.98 -1.13
CA ILE A 112 -14.46 -13.97 -1.50
C ILE A 112 -13.16 -13.22 -1.80
N VAL A 113 -12.04 -13.70 -1.26
CA VAL A 113 -10.71 -13.05 -1.36
C VAL A 113 -10.37 -12.67 -2.81
N LEU A 114 -10.77 -13.50 -3.78
CA LEU A 114 -10.62 -13.23 -5.21
C LEU A 114 -11.33 -11.96 -5.70
N LEU A 115 -12.54 -11.70 -5.22
CA LEU A 115 -13.32 -10.53 -5.64
C LEU A 115 -12.77 -9.24 -5.01
N SER A 116 -12.30 -9.34 -3.77
CA SER A 116 -11.59 -8.24 -3.09
C SER A 116 -10.30 -7.88 -3.83
N LEU A 117 -9.58 -8.86 -4.36
CA LEU A 117 -8.35 -8.65 -5.13
C LEU A 117 -8.63 -7.89 -6.45
N LEU A 118 -9.71 -8.23 -7.13
CA LEU A 118 -10.11 -7.59 -8.39
C LEU A 118 -10.47 -6.11 -8.19
N ILE A 119 -11.26 -5.82 -7.15
CA ILE A 119 -11.61 -4.45 -6.75
C ILE A 119 -10.35 -3.69 -6.36
N ASN A 120 -9.44 -4.35 -5.64
CA ASN A 120 -8.17 -3.75 -5.27
C ASN A 120 -7.43 -3.27 -6.52
N LEU A 121 -7.21 -4.16 -7.50
CA LEU A 121 -6.47 -3.87 -8.72
C LEU A 121 -6.99 -2.61 -9.44
N ILE A 122 -8.32 -2.48 -9.54
CA ILE A 122 -8.99 -1.32 -10.15
C ILE A 122 -8.76 -0.07 -9.31
N PHE A 123 -8.99 -0.12 -8.00
CA PHE A 123 -8.83 1.03 -7.11
C PHE A 123 -7.39 1.55 -7.05
N GLY A 124 -6.39 0.67 -7.00
CA GLY A 124 -5.01 1.12 -7.01
C GLY A 124 -4.62 1.74 -8.34
N ARG A 125 -5.09 1.21 -9.49
CA ARG A 125 -4.86 1.85 -10.80
C ARG A 125 -5.56 3.20 -10.93
N LEU A 126 -6.77 3.35 -10.38
CA LEU A 126 -7.46 4.64 -10.31
C LEU A 126 -6.71 5.63 -9.41
N GLY A 127 -6.22 5.18 -8.26
CA GLY A 127 -5.39 6.00 -7.36
C GLY A 127 -4.09 6.45 -8.01
N ALA A 128 -3.43 5.56 -8.76
CA ALA A 128 -2.25 5.87 -9.55
C ALA A 128 -2.52 6.96 -10.58
N GLY A 129 -3.57 6.77 -11.38
CA GLY A 129 -3.96 7.68 -12.44
C GLY A 129 -4.36 9.04 -11.90
N LEU A 130 -5.09 9.09 -10.78
CA LEU A 130 -5.48 10.32 -10.12
C LEU A 130 -4.26 11.08 -9.58
N THR A 131 -3.34 10.36 -8.92
CA THR A 131 -2.13 10.97 -8.36
C THR A 131 -1.20 11.48 -9.46
N LEU A 132 -1.06 10.72 -10.56
CA LEU A 132 -0.33 11.16 -11.74
C LEU A 132 -0.99 12.40 -12.37
N ALA A 133 -2.32 12.42 -12.50
CA ALA A 133 -3.04 13.57 -13.03
C ALA A 133 -2.87 14.81 -12.14
N VAL A 134 -2.92 14.66 -10.81
CA VAL A 134 -2.67 15.73 -9.85
C VAL A 134 -1.21 16.18 -9.91
N LEU A 135 -0.26 15.26 -10.02
CA LEU A 135 1.17 15.59 -10.10
C LEU A 135 1.50 16.31 -11.41
N VAL A 136 0.96 15.85 -12.53
CA VAL A 136 1.09 16.50 -13.85
C VAL A 136 0.40 17.86 -13.84
N ALA A 137 -0.77 18.00 -13.21
CA ALA A 137 -1.43 19.29 -13.05
C ALA A 137 -0.64 20.25 -12.13
N ALA A 138 -0.01 19.72 -11.07
CA ALA A 138 0.82 20.49 -10.14
C ALA A 138 2.17 20.91 -10.75
N MET A 139 2.75 20.09 -11.63
CA MET A 139 3.93 20.43 -12.42
C MET A 139 3.60 21.24 -13.69
N GLY A 140 2.33 21.22 -14.12
CA GLY A 140 1.80 21.79 -15.36
C GLY A 140 1.54 23.31 -15.33
N LEU A 141 2.33 24.07 -14.58
CA LEU A 141 2.48 25.53 -14.77
C LEU A 141 3.93 25.93 -15.06
N LYS A 142 4.67 25.01 -15.71
CA LYS A 142 5.90 25.31 -16.46
C LYS A 142 6.04 24.33 -17.64
N ILE A 143 5.14 24.47 -18.60
CA ILE A 143 5.46 24.16 -19.99
C ILE A 143 6.03 25.47 -20.55
N GLU A 144 7.33 25.68 -20.41
CA GLU A 144 8.04 26.62 -21.27
C GLU A 144 8.63 25.77 -22.41
N GLN A 145 8.03 25.96 -23.57
CA GLN A 145 8.31 25.51 -24.95
C GLN A 145 9.42 24.49 -25.19
#